data_AF-A0A4W2E189-F1
#
_entry.id   AF-A0A4W2E189-F1
#
_cell.length_a   1.000
_cell.length_b   1.000
_cell.length_c   1.000
_cell.angle_alpha   90.00
_cell.angle_beta   90.00
_cell.angle_gamma   90.00
#
_symmetry.space_group_name_H-M   'P 1'
#
loop_
_entity.id
_entity.type
_entity.pdbx_description
1 polymer ?
#
loop_
_entity_poly.entity_id
_entity_poly.type
_entity_poly.pdbx_seq_one_letter_code
_entity_poly.pdbx_strand_id
1 'polypeptide(L)'
;MQPAYRGYSQMPWTRDSSEHMARLDPETFYFQFCNLLYANRRNCSYICYKVERRKYHSRASFDWGVFHNQVYGGTRCHTELRFLSWFHAEKLRPNERYHITWFMSWSPCMKCAKEVADFLGRHQNVTLSIFTARLYNFQEEGSRQGLLRLSDQGAHVDIMSYQEFKYCWKKFVNSQRRPFRPWKKLYRNYQRLVEELEDILGNTMNLLREVLFKQQFGNQPRVPAPYYRRKTYLCYQLKQRNDLTLDRGCFRNKKQRHAEIRFIDKINSLDLNPSQSYKIICYITWSPCPNCANELVNFITRNNHLKLEIFASRLYFHWIKSFKMGLQDLQNAGISVAVMTHTEFEDCWEQFVDNQSRPFQPWDKLEQYSASIRRRLQRILTAPI
;
A
#
# COMPACT_ATOMS: atom_id res chain seq x y z
N MET A 1 25.29 38.57 -6.84
CA MET A 1 25.31 37.48 -7.83
C MET A 1 24.37 36.38 -7.36
N GLN A 2 23.14 36.38 -7.86
CA GLN A 2 22.18 35.30 -7.64
C GLN A 2 22.19 34.39 -8.88
N PRO A 3 22.17 33.05 -8.73
CA PRO A 3 22.16 32.17 -9.88
C PRO A 3 20.80 32.18 -10.57
N ALA A 4 20.85 32.24 -11.90
CA ALA A 4 19.72 32.30 -12.81
C ALA A 4 18.87 31.02 -12.76
N TYR A 5 17.58 31.17 -12.47
CA TYR A 5 16.55 30.16 -12.70
C TYR A 5 16.36 29.97 -14.22
N ARG A 6 17.01 28.96 -14.80
CA ARG A 6 16.76 28.50 -16.18
C ARG A 6 15.63 27.47 -16.20
N GLY A 7 14.56 27.81 -16.93
CA GLY A 7 13.81 26.90 -17.80
C GLY A 7 12.94 25.83 -17.14
N TYR A 8 11.76 26.21 -16.66
CA TYR A 8 10.62 25.28 -16.53
C TYR A 8 9.53 25.69 -17.52
N SER A 9 9.24 24.80 -18.47
CA SER A 9 8.16 24.97 -19.44
C SER A 9 6.82 25.16 -18.71
N GLN A 10 6.24 26.35 -18.82
CA GLN A 10 4.85 26.60 -18.42
C GLN A 10 3.94 25.75 -19.30
N MET A 11 3.22 24.79 -18.71
CA MET A 11 2.16 24.08 -19.43
C MET A 11 1.05 25.09 -19.80
N PRO A 12 0.59 25.14 -21.06
CA PRO A 12 -0.49 26.02 -21.46
C PRO A 12 -1.81 25.42 -20.94
N TRP A 13 -2.32 25.99 -19.85
CA TRP A 13 -3.65 25.68 -19.34
C TRP A 13 -4.69 26.12 -20.39
N THR A 14 -5.18 25.19 -21.20
CA THR A 14 -6.17 25.48 -22.24
C THR A 14 -7.55 25.69 -21.61
N ARG A 15 -8.23 26.75 -22.04
CA ARG A 15 -9.52 27.23 -21.52
C ARG A 15 -10.73 26.49 -22.10
N ASP A 16 -10.53 25.30 -22.67
CA ASP A 16 -11.60 24.58 -23.36
C ASP A 16 -12.46 23.81 -22.36
N SER A 17 -13.50 24.49 -21.86
CA SER A 17 -14.47 23.98 -20.89
C SER A 17 -15.57 23.12 -21.52
N SER A 18 -15.50 22.83 -22.83
CA SER A 18 -16.66 22.42 -23.63
C SER A 18 -17.04 20.93 -23.59
N GLU A 19 -16.27 20.02 -22.97
CA GLU A 19 -16.60 18.58 -23.02
C GLU A 19 -16.25 17.81 -21.73
N HIS A 20 -17.01 18.03 -20.65
CA HIS A 20 -17.14 17.02 -19.59
C HIS A 20 -18.54 16.41 -19.65
N MET A 21 -18.62 15.08 -19.72
CA MET A 21 -19.89 14.37 -19.84
C MET A 21 -20.63 14.39 -18.50
N ALA A 22 -21.95 14.58 -18.54
CA ALA A 22 -22.77 14.49 -17.34
C ALA A 22 -22.82 13.05 -16.80
N ARG A 23 -22.97 12.05 -17.68
CA ARG A 23 -23.06 10.62 -17.35
C ARG A 23 -22.55 9.74 -18.50
N LEU A 24 -22.09 8.55 -18.16
CA LEU A 24 -21.76 7.45 -19.06
C LEU A 24 -23.00 6.63 -19.40
N ASP A 25 -23.03 6.02 -20.57
CA ASP A 25 -23.95 4.92 -20.83
C ASP A 25 -23.51 3.63 -20.08
N PRO A 26 -24.44 2.69 -19.82
CA PRO A 26 -24.14 1.44 -19.14
C PRO A 26 -23.01 0.60 -19.78
N GLU A 27 -22.95 0.53 -21.11
CA GLU A 27 -22.00 -0.32 -21.83
C GLU A 27 -20.58 0.23 -21.69
N THR A 28 -20.41 1.55 -21.82
CA THR A 28 -19.15 2.23 -21.57
C THR A 28 -18.69 2.00 -20.13
N PHE A 29 -19.57 2.08 -19.14
CA PHE A 29 -19.18 1.80 -17.75
C PHE A 29 -18.69 0.36 -17.56
N TYR A 30 -19.46 -0.63 -18.02
CA TYR A 30 -19.05 -2.04 -17.89
C TYR A 30 -17.76 -2.33 -18.66
N PHE A 31 -17.58 -1.75 -19.85
CA PHE A 31 -16.37 -1.96 -20.63
C PHE A 31 -15.16 -1.28 -19.97
N GLN A 32 -15.29 -0.02 -19.57
CA GLN A 32 -14.17 0.79 -19.10
C GLN A 32 -13.84 0.60 -17.63
N PHE A 33 -14.79 0.29 -16.75
CA PHE A 33 -14.54 0.15 -15.30
C PHE A 33 -14.39 -1.31 -14.84
N CYS A 34 -14.56 -2.29 -15.72
CA CYS A 34 -14.35 -3.70 -15.35
C CYS A 34 -12.89 -3.97 -14.92
N ASN A 35 -12.70 -4.35 -13.66
CA ASN A 35 -11.41 -4.47 -12.95
C ASN A 35 -10.57 -5.68 -13.37
N LEU A 36 -10.42 -5.92 -14.67
CA LEU A 36 -9.54 -6.96 -15.19
C LEU A 36 -8.08 -6.68 -14.83
N LEU A 37 -7.32 -7.73 -14.47
CA LEU A 37 -5.88 -7.63 -14.20
C LEU A 37 -5.08 -7.28 -15.46
N TYR A 38 -5.49 -7.85 -16.59
CA TYR A 38 -4.94 -7.58 -17.92
C TYR A 38 -6.11 -7.24 -18.83
N ALA A 39 -6.06 -6.06 -19.43
CA ALA A 39 -7.13 -5.55 -20.27
C ALA A 39 -6.55 -5.08 -21.61
N ASN A 40 -6.76 -5.88 -22.64
CA ASN A 40 -6.36 -5.53 -23.99
C ASN A 40 -7.40 -4.59 -24.61
N ARG A 41 -6.95 -3.72 -25.53
CA ARG A 41 -7.78 -2.83 -26.35
C ARG A 41 -8.56 -1.74 -25.59
N ARG A 42 -8.31 -1.53 -24.29
CA ARG A 42 -8.86 -0.40 -23.53
C ARG A 42 -7.97 0.83 -23.66
N ASN A 43 -7.98 1.39 -24.86
CA ASN A 43 -7.13 2.52 -25.22
C ASN A 43 -7.72 3.87 -24.77
N CYS A 44 -8.51 3.95 -23.71
CA CYS A 44 -9.05 5.19 -23.16
C CYS A 44 -9.06 5.13 -21.63
N SER A 45 -8.79 6.26 -20.97
CA SER A 45 -8.99 6.41 -19.53
C SER A 45 -10.16 7.34 -19.28
N TYR A 46 -10.87 7.09 -18.18
CA TYR A 46 -12.03 7.84 -17.72
C TYR A 46 -11.83 8.21 -16.26
N ILE A 47 -12.24 9.43 -15.89
CA ILE A 47 -12.35 9.91 -14.51
C ILE A 47 -13.79 10.33 -14.27
N CYS A 48 -14.50 9.59 -13.43
CA CYS A 48 -15.72 10.11 -12.80
C CYS A 48 -15.29 10.88 -11.55
N TYR A 49 -15.56 12.17 -11.47
CA TYR A 49 -15.07 13.01 -10.37
C TYR A 49 -16.19 13.50 -9.46
N LYS A 50 -15.84 13.75 -8.21
CA LYS A 50 -16.63 14.51 -7.24
C LYS A 50 -15.71 15.59 -6.64
N VAL A 51 -16.14 16.84 -6.66
CA VAL A 51 -15.46 17.95 -5.98
C VAL A 51 -16.36 18.42 -4.85
N GLU A 52 -15.88 18.31 -3.62
CA GLU A 52 -16.51 18.91 -2.45
C GLU A 52 -15.81 20.23 -2.15
N ARG A 53 -16.57 21.31 -2.12
CA ARG A 53 -16.07 22.66 -1.85
C ARG A 53 -16.62 23.14 -0.53
N ARG A 54 -15.74 23.64 0.34
CA ARG A 54 -16.09 24.26 1.62
C ARG A 54 -15.63 25.72 1.63
N LYS A 55 -16.59 26.63 1.77
CA LYS A 55 -16.36 28.03 2.12
C LYS A 55 -16.48 28.20 3.63
N TYR A 56 -15.76 29.18 4.18
CA TYR A 56 -15.87 29.52 5.59
C TYR A 56 -17.35 29.83 5.94
N HIS A 57 -17.86 29.19 7.01
CA HIS A 57 -19.23 29.33 7.52
C HIS A 57 -20.38 29.05 6.52
N SER A 58 -20.15 28.28 5.45
CA SER A 58 -21.20 27.90 4.49
C SER A 58 -21.38 26.38 4.38
N ARG A 59 -22.56 25.94 3.93
CA ARG A 59 -22.80 24.54 3.55
C ARG A 59 -21.88 24.14 2.39
N ALA A 60 -21.43 22.89 2.39
CA ALA A 60 -20.59 22.35 1.33
C ALA A 60 -21.36 22.29 0.00
N SER A 61 -20.72 22.71 -1.09
CA SER A 61 -21.25 22.52 -2.45
C SER A 61 -20.52 21.39 -3.16
N PHE A 62 -21.21 20.76 -4.13
CA PHE A 62 -20.71 19.58 -4.83
C PHE A 62 -20.77 19.79 -6.34
N ASP A 63 -19.65 19.53 -7.02
CA ASP A 63 -19.60 19.38 -8.46
C ASP A 63 -19.26 17.92 -8.80
N TRP A 64 -19.82 17.40 -9.90
CA TRP A 64 -19.53 16.05 -10.38
C TRP A 64 -19.66 15.98 -11.90
N GLY A 65 -18.92 15.07 -12.50
CA GLY A 65 -18.96 14.84 -13.93
C GLY A 65 -17.98 13.76 -14.36
N VAL A 66 -17.80 13.63 -15.67
CA VAL A 66 -16.92 12.62 -16.25
C VAL A 66 -16.00 13.26 -17.28
N PHE A 67 -14.70 13.01 -17.13
CA PHE A 67 -13.69 13.28 -18.15
C PHE A 67 -13.22 11.95 -18.77
N HIS A 68 -12.75 12.01 -20.01
CA HIS A 68 -12.00 10.94 -20.66
C HIS A 68 -10.87 11.50 -21.53
N ASN A 69 -9.98 10.65 -22.02
CA ASN A 69 -8.87 11.11 -22.87
C ASN A 69 -9.43 11.77 -24.14
N GLN A 70 -8.79 12.86 -24.56
CA GLN A 70 -9.15 13.58 -25.79
C GLN A 70 -7.91 13.71 -26.69
N VAL A 71 -8.10 13.82 -28.00
CA VAL A 71 -7.01 14.02 -28.95
C VAL A 71 -7.16 15.42 -29.54
N TYR A 72 -6.16 16.29 -29.36
CA TYR A 72 -6.10 17.61 -29.98
C TYR A 72 -4.89 17.67 -30.90
N GLY A 73 -5.10 18.04 -32.17
CA GLY A 73 -4.01 18.23 -33.13
C GLY A 73 -3.06 17.03 -33.26
N GLY A 74 -3.59 15.80 -33.16
CA GLY A 74 -2.80 14.57 -33.20
C GLY A 74 -2.12 14.17 -31.87
N THR A 75 -2.18 15.03 -30.83
CA THR A 75 -1.61 14.73 -29.51
C THR A 75 -2.71 14.33 -28.53
N ARG A 76 -2.50 13.20 -27.87
CA ARG A 76 -3.47 12.66 -26.90
C ARG A 76 -3.29 13.31 -25.53
N CYS A 77 -4.29 14.07 -25.10
CA CYS A 77 -4.37 14.64 -23.76
C CYS A 77 -4.97 13.63 -22.78
N HIS A 78 -4.27 13.38 -21.68
CA HIS A 78 -4.68 12.44 -20.65
C HIS A 78 -5.76 13.05 -19.76
N THR A 79 -6.64 12.20 -19.25
CA THR A 79 -7.85 12.62 -18.52
C THR A 79 -7.52 13.41 -17.25
N GLU A 80 -6.44 13.02 -16.57
CA GLU A 80 -5.93 13.64 -15.35
C GLU A 80 -5.59 15.12 -15.59
N LEU A 81 -4.90 15.40 -16.70
CA LEU A 81 -4.48 16.75 -17.06
C LEU A 81 -5.66 17.59 -17.54
N ARG A 82 -6.61 16.99 -18.28
CA ARG A 82 -7.86 17.67 -18.65
C ARG A 82 -8.64 18.12 -17.41
N PHE A 83 -8.78 17.23 -16.43
CA PHE A 83 -9.44 17.58 -15.17
C PHE A 83 -8.69 18.71 -14.45
N LEU A 84 -7.37 18.64 -14.32
CA LEU A 84 -6.59 19.68 -13.63
C LEU A 84 -6.69 21.03 -14.33
N SER A 85 -6.62 21.07 -15.66
CA SER A 85 -6.77 22.31 -16.44
C SER A 85 -8.14 22.95 -16.19
N TRP A 86 -9.21 22.16 -16.29
CA TRP A 86 -10.56 22.63 -16.00
C TRP A 86 -10.72 23.08 -14.55
N PHE A 87 -10.24 22.29 -13.59
CA PHE A 87 -10.38 22.60 -12.16
C PHE A 87 -9.63 23.88 -11.79
N HIS A 88 -8.41 24.05 -12.30
CA HIS A 88 -7.60 25.24 -12.07
C HIS A 88 -8.24 26.49 -12.69
N ALA A 89 -8.71 26.41 -13.95
CA ALA A 89 -9.31 27.55 -14.64
C ALA A 89 -10.67 27.95 -14.06
N GLU A 90 -11.55 26.98 -13.83
CA GLU A 90 -12.96 27.26 -13.58
C GLU A 90 -13.32 27.26 -12.09
N LYS A 91 -12.69 26.40 -11.29
CA LYS A 91 -13.17 26.06 -9.94
C LYS A 91 -12.28 26.55 -8.81
N LEU A 92 -10.96 26.50 -8.98
CA LEU A 92 -9.99 26.75 -7.91
C LEU A 92 -9.99 28.22 -7.45
N ARG A 93 -10.12 28.44 -6.15
CA ARG A 93 -10.06 29.76 -5.49
C ARG A 93 -9.17 29.67 -4.24
N PRO A 94 -8.35 30.71 -3.93
CA PRO A 94 -7.41 30.65 -2.81
C PRO A 94 -8.05 30.47 -1.42
N ASN A 95 -9.22 31.08 -1.18
CA ASN A 95 -9.84 31.14 0.16
C ASN A 95 -10.81 29.98 0.45
N GLU A 96 -10.70 28.88 -0.28
CA GLU A 96 -11.66 27.77 -0.23
C GLU A 96 -10.92 26.45 -0.11
N ARG A 97 -11.54 25.49 0.59
CA ARG A 97 -10.99 24.14 0.73
C ARG A 97 -11.73 23.17 -0.17
N TYR A 98 -10.97 22.31 -0.83
CA TYR A 98 -11.50 21.32 -1.76
C TYR A 98 -11.09 19.91 -1.35
N HIS A 99 -12.05 18.99 -1.45
CA HIS A 99 -11.77 17.56 -1.46
C HIS A 99 -12.23 16.99 -2.79
N ILE A 100 -11.27 16.44 -3.54
CA ILE A 100 -11.50 15.88 -4.87
C ILE A 100 -11.48 14.37 -4.73
N THR A 101 -12.50 13.70 -5.25
CA THR A 101 -12.53 12.24 -5.39
C THR A 101 -12.57 11.87 -6.86
N TRP A 102 -11.59 11.10 -7.32
CA TRP A 102 -11.54 10.52 -8.66
C TRP A 102 -11.85 9.03 -8.61
N PHE A 103 -12.80 8.60 -9.43
CA PHE A 103 -13.03 7.19 -9.74
C PHE A 103 -12.54 6.94 -11.15
N MET A 104 -11.40 6.27 -11.28
CA MET A 104 -10.67 6.13 -12.53
C MET A 104 -10.81 4.74 -13.13
N SER A 105 -10.90 4.64 -14.46
CA SER A 105 -10.84 3.35 -15.14
C SER A 105 -9.45 2.70 -15.11
N TRP A 106 -8.40 3.54 -15.05
CA TRP A 106 -6.99 3.17 -15.01
C TRP A 106 -6.27 4.11 -14.05
N SER A 107 -5.27 3.62 -13.32
CA SER A 107 -4.43 4.49 -12.49
C SER A 107 -3.64 5.45 -13.39
N PRO A 108 -3.23 6.62 -12.87
CA PRO A 108 -2.44 7.56 -13.65
C PRO A 108 -1.15 6.95 -14.17
N CYS A 109 -0.70 7.36 -15.37
CA CYS A 109 0.65 7.03 -15.84
C CYS A 109 1.71 7.86 -15.08
N MET A 110 2.99 7.48 -15.17
CA MET A 110 4.10 8.16 -14.49
C MET A 110 4.08 9.70 -14.67
N LYS A 111 3.92 10.18 -15.91
CA LYS A 111 3.92 11.62 -16.22
C LYS A 111 2.74 12.34 -15.56
N CYS A 112 1.53 11.78 -15.70
CA CYS A 112 0.33 12.37 -15.09
C CYS A 112 0.38 12.32 -13.56
N ALA A 113 0.86 11.22 -12.98
CA ALA A 113 1.03 11.10 -11.54
C ALA A 113 1.98 12.19 -10.98
N LYS A 114 3.08 12.47 -11.69
CA LYS A 114 4.00 13.56 -11.35
C LYS A 114 3.31 14.93 -11.39
N GLU A 115 2.61 15.26 -12.47
CA GLU A 115 1.93 16.55 -12.60
C GLU A 115 0.84 16.76 -11.54
N VAL A 116 0.09 15.69 -11.22
CA VAL A 116 -0.92 15.73 -10.15
C VAL A 116 -0.27 15.90 -8.78
N ALA A 117 0.84 15.21 -8.51
CA ALA A 117 1.60 15.38 -7.27
C ALA A 117 2.13 16.82 -7.13
N ASP A 118 2.67 17.40 -8.21
CA ASP A 118 3.17 18.77 -8.24
C ASP A 118 2.03 19.79 -8.07
N PHE A 119 0.84 19.50 -8.62
CA PHE A 119 -0.35 20.30 -8.39
C PHE A 119 -0.76 20.31 -6.91
N LEU A 120 -0.77 19.15 -6.24
CA LEU A 120 -1.10 19.05 -4.81
C LEU A 120 -0.08 19.77 -3.92
N GLY A 121 1.21 19.64 -4.22
CA GLY A 121 2.27 20.34 -3.49
C GLY A 121 2.17 21.87 -3.56
N ARG A 122 1.65 22.41 -4.68
CA ARG A 122 1.42 23.87 -4.84
C ARG A 122 0.12 24.37 -4.19
N HIS A 123 -0.87 23.50 -3.97
CA HIS A 123 -2.21 23.89 -3.53
C HIS A 123 -2.62 23.15 -2.26
N GLN A 124 -2.11 23.62 -1.11
CA GLN A 124 -2.39 23.02 0.19
C GLN A 124 -3.88 23.06 0.61
N ASN A 125 -4.70 23.86 -0.07
CA ASN A 125 -6.14 23.92 0.11
C ASN A 125 -6.91 22.82 -0.65
N VAL A 126 -6.22 21.93 -1.36
CA VAL A 126 -6.79 20.82 -2.13
C VAL A 126 -6.32 19.48 -1.58
N THR A 127 -7.26 18.58 -1.33
CA THR A 127 -6.97 17.17 -1.01
C THR A 127 -7.55 16.26 -2.10
N LEU A 128 -6.92 15.11 -2.32
CA LEU A 128 -7.29 14.20 -3.41
C LEU A 128 -7.39 12.76 -2.93
N SER A 129 -8.48 12.09 -3.30
CA SER A 129 -8.65 10.64 -3.21
C SER A 129 -8.84 10.04 -4.59
N ILE A 130 -8.00 9.07 -4.95
CA ILE A 130 -8.02 8.36 -6.23
C ILE A 130 -8.42 6.91 -5.95
N PHE A 131 -9.56 6.50 -6.51
CA PHE A 131 -10.00 5.12 -6.56
C PHE A 131 -9.88 4.61 -7.99
N THR A 132 -8.99 3.67 -8.26
CA THR A 132 -8.82 3.12 -9.61
C THR A 132 -9.42 1.74 -9.78
N ALA A 133 -10.07 1.50 -10.91
CA ALA A 133 -10.56 0.17 -11.27
C ALA A 133 -9.42 -0.79 -11.65
N ARG A 134 -8.31 -0.26 -12.18
CA ARG A 134 -7.16 -1.05 -12.67
C ARG A 134 -5.85 -0.28 -12.50
N LEU A 135 -4.76 -1.00 -12.30
CA LEU A 135 -3.42 -0.39 -12.27
C LEU A 135 -2.82 -0.36 -13.68
N TYR A 136 -2.42 0.82 -14.14
CA TYR A 136 -1.78 1.03 -15.44
C TYR A 136 -0.29 0.72 -15.37
N ASN A 137 0.21 -0.15 -16.25
CA ASN A 137 1.62 -0.53 -16.38
C ASN A 137 2.35 -0.73 -15.03
N PHE A 138 1.70 -1.33 -14.03
CA PHE A 138 2.25 -1.45 -12.67
C PHE A 138 3.49 -2.35 -12.56
N GLN A 139 3.81 -3.06 -13.64
CA GLN A 139 5.04 -3.83 -13.79
C GLN A 139 6.25 -2.95 -14.11
N GLU A 140 6.04 -1.73 -14.62
CA GLU A 140 7.08 -0.77 -14.92
C GLU A 140 7.39 0.11 -13.71
N GLU A 141 8.66 0.22 -13.35
CA GLU A 141 9.09 0.96 -12.16
C GLU A 141 8.67 2.43 -12.19
N GLY A 142 8.70 3.08 -13.36
CA GLY A 142 8.25 4.48 -13.50
C GLY A 142 6.79 4.69 -13.10
N SER A 143 5.90 3.76 -13.46
CA SER A 143 4.47 3.84 -13.07
C SER A 143 4.30 3.61 -11.57
N ARG A 144 5.09 2.71 -10.98
CA ARG A 144 5.10 2.47 -9.52
C ARG A 144 5.55 3.71 -8.75
N GLN A 145 6.65 4.34 -9.18
CA GLN A 145 7.19 5.57 -8.59
C GLN A 145 6.21 6.74 -8.71
N GLY A 146 5.46 6.83 -9.81
CA GLY A 146 4.40 7.82 -9.96
C GLY A 146 3.32 7.70 -8.88
N LEU A 147 2.82 6.49 -8.62
CA LEU A 147 1.81 6.25 -7.59
C LEU A 147 2.35 6.47 -6.17
N LEU A 148 3.61 6.08 -5.91
CA LEU A 148 4.29 6.39 -4.66
C LEU A 148 4.36 7.89 -4.40
N ARG A 149 4.83 8.67 -5.37
CA ARG A 149 4.94 10.13 -5.25
C ARG A 149 3.58 10.80 -4.98
N LEU A 150 2.50 10.30 -5.58
CA LEU A 150 1.15 10.79 -5.27
C LEU A 150 0.80 10.58 -3.80
N SER A 151 1.06 9.38 -3.29
CA SER A 151 0.85 9.06 -1.88
C SER A 151 1.72 9.92 -0.96
N ASP A 152 2.99 10.16 -1.32
CA ASP A 152 3.91 11.00 -0.55
C ASP A 152 3.46 12.47 -0.50
N GLN A 153 2.75 12.96 -1.53
CA GLN A 153 2.11 14.28 -1.56
C GLN A 153 0.73 14.30 -0.87
N GLY A 154 0.39 13.25 -0.13
CA GLY A 154 -0.84 13.18 0.67
C GLY A 154 -2.10 12.82 -0.12
N ALA A 155 -1.98 12.39 -1.38
CA ALA A 155 -3.12 11.83 -2.10
C ALA A 155 -3.46 10.44 -1.56
N HIS A 156 -4.72 10.20 -1.22
CA HIS A 156 -5.19 8.87 -0.88
C HIS A 156 -5.40 8.05 -2.16
N VAL A 157 -4.62 6.98 -2.36
CA VAL A 157 -4.72 6.13 -3.57
C VAL A 157 -5.21 4.73 -3.16
N ASP A 158 -6.31 4.27 -3.75
CA ASP A 158 -6.88 2.93 -3.51
C ASP A 158 -7.48 2.30 -4.78
N ILE A 159 -7.84 1.02 -4.70
CA ILE A 159 -8.57 0.28 -5.72
C ILE A 159 -10.07 0.38 -5.46
N MET A 160 -10.86 0.54 -6.53
CA MET A 160 -12.32 0.52 -6.42
C MET A 160 -12.83 -0.84 -5.94
N SER A 161 -13.50 -0.87 -4.79
CA SER A 161 -14.24 -2.03 -4.29
C SER A 161 -15.64 -2.08 -4.90
N TYR A 162 -16.45 -3.07 -4.49
CA TYR A 162 -17.86 -3.14 -4.85
C TYR A 162 -18.62 -1.85 -4.49
N GLN A 163 -18.27 -1.20 -3.37
CA GLN A 163 -18.94 0.02 -2.91
C GLN A 163 -18.69 1.18 -3.87
N GLU A 164 -17.45 1.39 -4.30
CA GLU A 164 -17.09 2.44 -5.25
C GLU A 164 -17.72 2.19 -6.62
N PHE A 165 -17.75 0.94 -7.11
CA PHE A 165 -18.43 0.61 -8.36
C PHE A 165 -19.95 0.87 -8.29
N LYS A 166 -20.59 0.48 -7.18
CA LYS A 166 -22.02 0.72 -6.95
C LYS A 166 -22.32 2.22 -6.83
N TYR A 167 -21.46 2.98 -6.15
CA TYR A 167 -21.56 4.43 -6.07
C TYR A 167 -21.45 5.06 -7.45
N CYS A 168 -20.45 4.65 -8.24
CA CYS A 168 -20.25 5.19 -9.58
C CYS A 168 -21.42 4.90 -10.51
N TRP A 169 -21.94 3.67 -10.48
CA TRP A 169 -23.12 3.27 -11.22
C TRP A 169 -24.35 4.15 -10.89
N LYS A 170 -24.56 4.47 -9.60
CA LYS A 170 -25.69 5.30 -9.17
C LYS A 170 -25.56 6.76 -9.61
N LYS A 171 -24.35 7.31 -9.63
CA LYS A 171 -24.10 8.75 -9.82
C LYS A 171 -23.72 9.15 -11.23
N PHE A 172 -22.87 8.36 -11.88
CA PHE A 172 -22.23 8.70 -13.14
C PHE A 172 -22.72 7.88 -14.33
N VAL A 173 -23.63 6.93 -14.14
CA VAL A 173 -24.16 6.09 -15.23
C VAL A 173 -25.64 6.37 -15.46
N ASN A 174 -26.04 6.49 -16.72
CA ASN A 174 -27.45 6.52 -17.10
C ASN A 174 -28.06 5.11 -17.03
N SER A 175 -28.22 4.63 -15.80
CA SER A 175 -28.64 3.26 -15.49
C SER A 175 -30.14 2.99 -15.67
N GLN A 176 -30.94 4.01 -16.00
CA GLN A 176 -32.41 3.90 -16.11
C GLN A 176 -33.03 3.22 -14.86
N ARG A 177 -32.53 3.56 -13.66
CA ARG A 177 -32.91 2.96 -12.37
C ARG A 177 -32.59 1.47 -12.19
N ARG A 178 -31.87 0.83 -13.12
CA ARG A 178 -31.42 -0.56 -12.96
C ARG A 178 -30.32 -0.64 -11.90
N PRO A 179 -30.30 -1.69 -11.05
CA PRO A 179 -29.25 -1.86 -10.06
C PRO A 179 -27.91 -2.25 -10.72
N PHE A 180 -26.81 -1.90 -10.07
CA PHE A 180 -25.47 -2.36 -10.48
C PHE A 180 -25.39 -3.89 -10.32
N ARG A 181 -24.97 -4.58 -11.38
CA ARG A 181 -24.72 -6.03 -11.36
C ARG A 181 -23.20 -6.26 -11.42
N PRO A 182 -22.58 -6.85 -10.38
CA PRO A 182 -21.14 -7.10 -10.40
C PRO A 182 -20.79 -8.14 -11.49
N TRP A 183 -19.70 -7.91 -12.22
CA TRP A 183 -19.18 -8.88 -13.18
C TRP A 183 -18.47 -10.05 -12.49
N LYS A 184 -18.24 -11.13 -13.24
CA LYS A 184 -17.50 -12.31 -12.77
C LYS A 184 -16.11 -11.90 -12.27
N LYS A 185 -15.70 -12.44 -11.11
CA LYS A 185 -14.39 -12.23 -10.47
C LYS A 185 -14.12 -10.81 -9.93
N LEU A 186 -15.11 -9.92 -9.82
CA LEU A 186 -14.92 -8.56 -9.27
C LEU A 186 -14.13 -8.57 -7.95
N TYR A 187 -14.58 -9.36 -6.96
CA TYR A 187 -13.93 -9.45 -5.65
C TYR A 187 -12.53 -10.05 -5.71
N ARG A 188 -12.34 -11.11 -6.49
CA ARG A 188 -11.03 -11.77 -6.66
C ARG A 188 -10.01 -10.84 -7.31
N ASN A 189 -10.44 -10.06 -8.30
CA ASN A 189 -9.57 -9.10 -8.97
C ASN A 189 -9.28 -7.90 -8.06
N TYR A 190 -10.27 -7.41 -7.32
CA TYR A 190 -10.09 -6.38 -6.32
C TYR A 190 -9.00 -6.76 -5.31
N GLN A 191 -9.09 -7.95 -4.71
CA GLN A 191 -8.07 -8.44 -3.77
C GLN A 191 -6.66 -8.43 -4.38
N ARG A 192 -6.52 -8.92 -5.62
CA ARG A 192 -5.22 -8.94 -6.32
C ARG A 192 -4.69 -7.55 -6.64
N LEU A 193 -5.55 -6.63 -7.05
CA LEU A 193 -5.16 -5.25 -7.37
C LEU A 193 -4.79 -4.48 -6.10
N VAL A 194 -5.53 -4.67 -5.00
CA VAL A 194 -5.19 -4.08 -3.68
C VAL A 194 -3.83 -4.59 -3.24
N GLU A 195 -3.60 -5.90 -3.30
CA GLU A 195 -2.30 -6.48 -2.95
C GLU A 195 -1.14 -5.92 -3.79
N GLU A 196 -1.38 -5.63 -5.07
CA GLU A 196 -0.38 -5.04 -5.96
C GLU A 196 -0.16 -3.56 -5.66
N LEU A 197 -1.22 -2.78 -5.44
CA LEU A 197 -1.11 -1.39 -5.04
C LEU A 197 -0.38 -1.26 -3.70
N GLU A 198 -0.67 -2.13 -2.74
CA GLU A 198 0.07 -2.23 -1.49
C GLU A 198 1.53 -2.64 -1.70
N ASP A 199 1.89 -3.37 -2.78
CA ASP A 199 3.31 -3.61 -3.11
C ASP A 199 4.03 -2.32 -3.50
N ILE A 200 3.33 -1.54 -4.32
CA ILE A 200 3.80 -0.29 -4.91
C ILE A 200 3.97 0.70 -3.78
N LEU A 201 2.91 0.94 -3.00
CA LEU A 201 2.88 1.87 -1.89
C LEU A 201 3.65 1.36 -0.66
N GLY A 202 3.87 0.05 -0.53
CA GLY A 202 4.55 -0.61 0.59
C GLY A 202 6.07 -0.46 0.63
N ASN A 203 6.63 0.53 -0.07
CA ASN A 203 7.90 1.15 0.35
C ASN A 203 7.66 2.24 1.42
N THR A 204 6.40 2.63 1.66
CA THR A 204 5.97 3.73 2.55
C THR A 204 4.72 3.37 3.38
N MET A 205 4.49 2.09 3.70
CA MET A 205 3.42 1.72 4.63
C MET A 205 3.91 1.89 6.07
N ASN A 206 3.59 3.03 6.68
CA ASN A 206 3.82 3.24 8.11
C ASN A 206 2.90 2.35 8.97
N LEU A 207 1.72 1.97 8.47
CA LEU A 207 0.74 1.11 9.16
C LEU A 207 0.05 0.15 8.18
N LEU A 208 -0.19 -1.08 8.62
CA LEU A 208 -0.95 -2.14 7.95
C LEU A 208 -2.46 -1.92 8.14
N ARG A 209 -3.27 -2.34 7.16
CA ARG A 209 -4.73 -2.41 7.34
C ARG A 209 -5.08 -3.55 8.31
N GLU A 210 -6.10 -3.35 9.15
CA GLU A 210 -6.60 -4.36 10.10
C GLU A 210 -6.86 -5.73 9.44
N VAL A 211 -7.57 -5.72 8.31
CA VAL A 211 -7.92 -6.95 7.58
C VAL A 211 -6.66 -7.68 7.12
N LEU A 212 -5.66 -6.93 6.65
CA LEU A 212 -4.41 -7.48 6.16
C LEU A 212 -3.58 -8.07 7.30
N PHE A 213 -3.50 -7.39 8.44
CA PHE A 213 -2.84 -7.92 9.62
C PHE A 213 -3.45 -9.26 10.04
N LYS A 214 -4.78 -9.31 10.25
CA LYS A 214 -5.48 -10.53 10.65
C LYS A 214 -5.28 -11.66 9.64
N GLN A 215 -5.30 -11.35 8.34
CA GLN A 215 -5.10 -12.36 7.29
C GLN A 215 -3.67 -12.92 7.28
N GLN A 216 -2.66 -12.05 7.38
CA GLN A 216 -1.26 -12.39 7.14
C GLN A 216 -0.53 -12.84 8.41
N PHE A 217 -0.82 -12.24 9.56
CA PHE A 217 -0.25 -12.61 10.87
C PHE A 217 -1.02 -13.71 11.59
N GLY A 218 -2.23 -14.08 11.14
CA GLY A 218 -3.00 -15.19 11.70
C GLY A 218 -2.24 -16.51 11.81
N ASN A 219 -2.04 -17.05 13.01
CA ASN A 219 -1.23 -18.26 13.25
C ASN A 219 -1.97 -19.59 13.02
N GLN A 220 -3.20 -19.55 12.48
CA GLN A 220 -4.01 -20.75 12.25
C GLN A 220 -3.34 -21.69 11.24
N PRO A 221 -3.39 -23.03 11.41
CA PRO A 221 -2.77 -23.97 10.48
C PRO A 221 -3.32 -23.90 9.05
N ARG A 222 -4.62 -23.59 8.90
CA ARG A 222 -5.31 -23.45 7.61
C ARG A 222 -5.88 -22.05 7.49
N VAL A 223 -5.92 -21.54 6.26
CA VAL A 223 -6.53 -20.25 5.95
C VAL A 223 -8.06 -20.39 5.99
N PRO A 224 -8.78 -19.59 6.80
CA PRO A 224 -10.23 -19.63 6.83
C PRO A 224 -10.83 -19.08 5.53
N ALA A 225 -12.10 -19.41 5.26
CA ALA A 225 -12.83 -18.80 4.16
C ALA A 225 -13.06 -17.29 4.42
N PRO A 226 -12.98 -16.41 3.40
CA PRO A 226 -12.62 -16.69 2.02
C PRO A 226 -11.12 -16.98 1.86
N TYR A 227 -10.77 -18.02 1.11
CA TYR A 227 -9.37 -18.43 0.95
C TYR A 227 -8.51 -17.34 0.31
N TYR A 228 -7.34 -17.09 0.89
CA TYR A 228 -6.33 -16.16 0.39
C TYR A 228 -4.92 -16.76 0.51
N ARG A 229 -3.96 -16.17 -0.20
CA ARG A 229 -2.56 -16.59 -0.11
C ARG A 229 -1.86 -15.82 1.00
N ARG A 230 -1.25 -16.55 1.94
CA ARG A 230 -0.34 -15.94 2.91
C ARG A 230 0.97 -15.51 2.24
N LYS A 231 1.43 -14.33 2.59
CA LYS A 231 2.71 -13.73 2.17
C LYS A 231 3.58 -13.49 3.40
N THR A 232 4.88 -13.31 3.17
CA THR A 232 5.80 -12.97 4.27
C THR A 232 5.80 -11.46 4.47
N TYR A 233 5.27 -11.03 5.62
CA TYR A 233 5.49 -9.71 6.19
C TYR A 233 6.45 -9.79 7.37
N LEU A 234 7.28 -8.76 7.52
CA LEU A 234 8.20 -8.51 8.63
C LEU A 234 8.02 -7.06 9.07
N CYS A 235 7.54 -6.83 10.28
CA CYS A 235 7.49 -5.51 10.91
C CYS A 235 8.60 -5.40 11.94
N TYR A 236 9.31 -4.27 12.00
CA TYR A 236 10.41 -4.08 12.93
C TYR A 236 10.28 -2.78 13.73
N GLN A 237 10.76 -2.81 14.97
CA GLN A 237 11.00 -1.65 15.81
C GLN A 237 12.49 -1.56 16.08
N LEU A 238 13.08 -0.39 15.81
CA LEU A 238 14.44 -0.05 16.21
C LEU A 238 14.37 0.83 17.46
N LYS A 239 14.93 0.33 18.57
CA LYS A 239 14.96 1.01 19.87
C LYS A 239 16.39 1.32 20.30
N GLN A 240 16.57 2.47 20.92
CA GLN A 240 17.80 2.80 21.66
C GLN A 240 17.75 2.20 23.08
N ARG A 241 18.87 2.24 23.82
CA ARG A 241 18.99 1.68 25.19
C ARG A 241 17.94 2.19 26.20
N ASN A 242 17.37 3.37 25.98
CA ASN A 242 16.33 3.96 26.85
C ASN A 242 14.90 3.59 26.39
N ASP A 243 14.74 2.52 25.60
CA ASP A 243 13.49 2.09 24.97
C ASP A 243 12.79 3.12 24.06
N LEU A 244 13.52 4.18 23.69
CA LEU A 244 13.06 5.14 22.70
C LEU A 244 13.06 4.50 21.30
N THR A 245 11.89 4.46 20.67
CA THR A 245 11.74 4.01 19.27
C THR A 245 12.30 5.06 18.32
N LEU A 246 13.37 4.70 17.60
CA LEU A 246 14.04 5.57 16.63
C LEU A 246 13.41 5.47 15.24
N ASP A 247 13.07 4.25 14.83
CA ASP A 247 12.50 3.96 13.52
C ASP A 247 11.66 2.68 13.61
N ARG A 248 10.63 2.58 12.77
CA ARG A 248 9.80 1.38 12.68
C ARG A 248 9.20 1.29 11.28
N GLY A 249 8.94 0.07 10.82
CA GLY A 249 8.30 -0.13 9.53
C GLY A 249 7.95 -1.59 9.26
N CYS A 250 7.23 -1.84 8.16
CA CYS A 250 6.88 -3.17 7.72
C CYS A 250 7.32 -3.43 6.27
N PHE A 251 7.95 -4.59 6.06
CA PHE A 251 8.34 -5.10 4.76
C PHE A 251 7.50 -6.31 4.39
N ARG A 252 7.16 -6.39 3.11
CA ARG A 252 6.62 -7.58 2.47
C ARG A 252 7.65 -8.18 1.53
N ASN A 253 7.59 -9.50 1.34
CA ASN A 253 8.34 -10.15 0.26
C ASN A 253 7.98 -9.54 -1.11
N LYS A 254 9.00 -9.22 -1.90
CA LYS A 254 8.90 -8.79 -3.30
C LYS A 254 9.41 -9.89 -4.23
N LYS A 255 9.15 -9.76 -5.54
CA LYS A 255 9.68 -10.71 -6.54
C LYS A 255 11.20 -10.82 -6.37
N GLN A 256 11.70 -12.03 -6.11
CA GLN A 256 13.11 -12.35 -5.89
C GLN A 256 13.77 -11.71 -4.65
N ARG A 257 13.03 -11.06 -3.74
CA ARG A 257 13.61 -10.45 -2.52
C ARG A 257 12.72 -10.70 -1.31
N HIS A 258 13.26 -11.44 -0.34
CA HIS A 258 12.55 -11.77 0.90
C HIS A 258 12.43 -10.55 1.83
N ALA A 259 11.47 -10.57 2.74
CA ALA A 259 11.18 -9.44 3.63
C ALA A 259 12.35 -9.15 4.59
N GLU A 260 13.02 -10.22 5.02
CA GLU A 260 14.21 -10.24 5.87
C GLU A 260 15.38 -9.47 5.21
N ILE A 261 15.58 -9.67 3.90
CA ILE A 261 16.65 -8.97 3.17
C ILE A 261 16.33 -7.49 3.03
N ARG A 262 15.07 -7.15 2.72
CA ARG A 262 14.61 -5.74 2.67
C ARG A 262 14.77 -5.04 4.02
N PHE A 263 14.55 -5.77 5.11
CA PHE A 263 14.79 -5.28 6.47
C PHE A 263 16.27 -4.97 6.70
N ILE A 264 17.18 -5.88 6.33
CA ILE A 264 18.63 -5.64 6.43
C ILE A 264 19.04 -4.40 5.63
N ASP A 265 18.54 -4.26 4.39
CA ASP A 265 18.81 -3.10 3.54
C ASP A 265 18.41 -1.78 4.22
N LYS A 266 17.24 -1.77 4.87
CA LYS A 266 16.74 -0.60 5.59
C LYS A 266 17.58 -0.26 6.81
N ILE A 267 17.97 -1.24 7.63
CA ILE A 267 18.78 -0.93 8.81
C ILE A 267 20.16 -0.42 8.40
N ASN A 268 20.76 -1.01 7.36
CA ASN A 268 22.02 -0.52 6.81
C ASN A 268 21.91 0.92 6.27
N SER A 269 20.74 1.35 5.81
CA SER A 269 20.53 2.71 5.31
C SER A 269 20.30 3.76 6.41
N LEU A 270 20.26 3.37 7.68
CA LEU A 270 20.02 4.29 8.80
C LEU A 270 21.32 4.89 9.39
N ASP A 271 22.49 4.47 8.90
CA ASP A 271 23.81 4.93 9.34
C ASP A 271 23.94 5.02 10.89
N LEU A 272 23.53 3.93 11.57
CA LEU A 272 23.49 3.87 13.03
C LEU A 272 24.89 4.05 13.64
N ASN A 273 24.98 4.84 14.70
CA ASN A 273 26.25 5.09 15.40
C ASN A 273 26.79 3.80 16.04
N PRO A 274 27.96 3.26 15.62
CA PRO A 274 28.50 2.01 16.14
C PRO A 274 28.88 2.03 17.63
N SER A 275 29.07 3.21 18.21
CA SER A 275 29.39 3.37 19.64
C SER A 275 28.18 3.19 20.56
N GLN A 276 26.97 3.12 20.00
CA GLN A 276 25.73 2.94 20.76
C GLN A 276 25.15 1.56 20.52
N SER A 277 24.49 1.00 21.54
CA SER A 277 23.78 -0.27 21.42
C SER A 277 22.31 -0.05 21.06
N TYR A 278 21.82 -0.81 20.10
CA TYR A 278 20.42 -0.77 19.66
C TYR A 278 19.76 -2.13 19.81
N LYS A 279 18.47 -2.11 20.13
CA LYS A 279 17.61 -3.29 20.17
C LYS A 279 16.67 -3.25 18.98
N ILE A 280 16.62 -4.34 18.22
CA ILE A 280 15.71 -4.50 17.10
C ILE A 280 14.75 -5.63 17.43
N ILE A 281 13.45 -5.33 17.37
CA ILE A 281 12.38 -6.31 17.55
C ILE A 281 11.69 -6.51 16.22
N CYS A 282 11.64 -7.74 15.72
CA CYS A 282 11.03 -8.12 14.45
C CYS A 282 9.83 -9.04 14.66
N TYR A 283 8.67 -8.66 14.15
CA TYR A 283 7.47 -9.49 14.06
C TYR A 283 7.33 -10.03 12.64
N ILE A 284 7.47 -11.34 12.47
CA ILE A 284 7.45 -11.97 11.15
C ILE A 284 6.33 -13.00 11.03
N THR A 285 5.61 -12.94 9.91
CA THR A 285 4.50 -13.86 9.61
C THR A 285 4.93 -15.32 9.44
N TRP A 286 6.16 -15.57 8.99
CA TRP A 286 6.75 -16.89 8.78
C TRP A 286 8.21 -16.85 9.24
N SER A 287 8.68 -17.86 9.96
CA SER A 287 10.10 -17.91 10.37
C SER A 287 11.04 -17.85 9.16
N PRO A 288 12.25 -17.28 9.29
CA PRO A 288 13.17 -17.12 8.16
C PRO A 288 13.52 -18.44 7.46
N CYS A 289 13.74 -18.39 6.14
CA CYS A 289 14.31 -19.51 5.40
C CYS A 289 15.84 -19.62 5.64
N PRO A 290 16.52 -20.72 5.26
CA PRO A 290 17.96 -20.91 5.53
C PRO A 290 18.83 -19.77 5.00
N ASN A 291 18.57 -19.31 3.78
CA ASN A 291 19.34 -18.21 3.19
C ASN A 291 19.12 -16.91 3.98
N CYS A 292 17.87 -16.60 4.36
CA CYS A 292 17.57 -15.41 5.16
C CYS A 292 18.15 -15.51 6.57
N ALA A 293 18.13 -16.69 7.18
CA ALA A 293 18.76 -16.92 8.47
C ALA A 293 20.26 -16.64 8.41
N ASN A 294 20.95 -17.19 7.40
CA ASN A 294 22.37 -16.94 7.17
C ASN A 294 22.69 -15.44 6.96
N GLU A 295 21.88 -14.73 6.16
CA GLU A 295 22.05 -13.28 5.97
C GLU A 295 21.84 -12.48 7.27
N LEU A 296 20.86 -12.87 8.10
CA LEU A 296 20.62 -12.24 9.40
C LEU A 296 21.78 -12.50 10.38
N VAL A 297 22.33 -13.72 10.41
CA VAL A 297 23.53 -14.05 11.20
C VAL A 297 24.71 -13.20 10.74
N ASN A 298 24.98 -13.14 9.44
CA ASN A 298 26.05 -12.31 8.89
C ASN A 298 25.88 -10.83 9.23
N PHE A 299 24.64 -10.34 9.16
CA PHE A 299 24.30 -8.97 9.50
C PHE A 299 24.59 -8.63 10.96
N ILE A 300 24.17 -9.47 11.91
CA ILE A 300 24.39 -9.22 13.35
C ILE A 300 25.86 -9.45 13.74
N THR A 301 26.53 -10.45 13.17
CA THR A 301 27.97 -10.68 13.42
C THR A 301 28.82 -9.49 12.97
N ARG A 302 28.47 -8.83 11.86
CA ARG A 302 29.14 -7.59 11.41
C ARG A 302 28.80 -6.36 12.26
N ASN A 303 27.68 -6.39 12.97
CA ASN A 303 27.14 -5.27 13.74
C ASN A 303 26.88 -5.69 15.19
N ASN A 304 27.95 -5.95 15.94
CA ASN A 304 27.89 -6.42 17.34
C ASN A 304 27.15 -5.47 18.32
N HIS A 305 26.93 -4.23 17.92
CA HIS A 305 26.18 -3.21 18.65
C HIS A 305 24.64 -3.35 18.46
N LEU A 306 24.20 -4.26 17.59
CA LEU A 306 22.78 -4.55 17.36
C LEU A 306 22.38 -5.85 18.06
N LYS A 307 21.31 -5.78 18.86
CA LYS A 307 20.65 -6.95 19.44
C LYS A 307 19.34 -7.20 18.71
N LEU A 308 19.22 -8.35 18.04
CA LEU A 308 18.05 -8.71 17.24
C LEU A 308 17.19 -9.76 17.95
N GLU A 309 15.89 -9.49 18.04
CA GLU A 309 14.85 -10.40 18.53
C GLU A 309 13.82 -10.64 17.42
N ILE A 310 13.53 -11.90 17.11
CA ILE A 310 12.60 -12.30 16.05
C ILE A 310 11.44 -13.09 16.67
N PHE A 311 10.24 -12.56 16.52
CA PHE A 311 8.99 -13.22 16.89
C PHE A 311 8.25 -13.68 15.64
N ALA A 312 8.20 -15.00 15.44
CA ALA A 312 7.52 -15.61 14.32
C ALA A 312 6.08 -16.00 14.67
N SER A 313 5.10 -15.59 13.86
CA SER A 313 3.72 -16.06 13.97
C SER A 313 3.61 -17.56 13.67
N ARG A 314 4.38 -18.04 12.68
CA ARG A 314 4.36 -19.43 12.19
C ARG A 314 5.77 -19.88 11.79
N LEU A 315 6.02 -21.18 11.83
CA LEU A 315 7.29 -21.75 11.38
C LEU A 315 7.22 -22.17 9.91
N TYR A 316 8.15 -21.69 9.09
CA TYR A 316 8.22 -21.99 7.66
C TYR A 316 8.98 -23.29 7.42
N PHE A 317 8.37 -24.22 6.68
CA PHE A 317 8.96 -25.52 6.30
C PHE A 317 9.74 -26.24 7.43
N HIS A 318 9.21 -26.16 8.66
CA HIS A 318 9.86 -26.63 9.88
C HIS A 318 10.03 -28.15 10.00
N TRP A 319 9.64 -28.90 8.97
CA TRP A 319 9.88 -30.33 8.82
C TRP A 319 11.15 -30.63 8.02
N ILE A 320 11.66 -29.67 7.23
CA ILE A 320 12.87 -29.81 6.41
C ILE A 320 14.11 -29.53 7.25
N LYS A 321 15.18 -30.34 7.09
CA LYS A 321 16.43 -30.24 7.89
C LYS A 321 17.09 -28.87 7.78
N SER A 322 17.30 -28.35 6.57
CA SER A 322 17.95 -27.04 6.36
C SER A 322 17.22 -25.88 7.03
N PHE A 323 15.89 -25.88 7.05
CA PHE A 323 15.09 -24.85 7.73
C PHE A 323 15.24 -24.92 9.26
N LYS A 324 15.33 -26.13 9.81
CA LYS A 324 15.61 -26.32 11.25
C LYS A 324 17.00 -25.80 11.60
N MET A 325 18.00 -26.15 10.80
CA MET A 325 19.38 -25.67 10.96
C MET A 325 19.45 -24.15 10.92
N GLY A 326 18.83 -23.49 9.94
CA GLY A 326 18.83 -22.03 9.88
C GLY A 326 18.26 -21.36 11.14
N LEU A 327 17.25 -21.94 11.79
CA LEU A 327 16.74 -21.42 13.07
C LEU A 327 17.71 -21.68 14.23
N GLN A 328 18.41 -22.82 14.23
CA GLN A 328 19.47 -23.12 15.20
C GLN A 328 20.66 -22.16 15.02
N ASP A 329 21.05 -21.87 13.78
CA ASP A 329 22.15 -20.94 13.47
C ASP A 329 21.86 -19.53 13.98
N LEU A 330 20.62 -19.04 13.83
CA LEU A 330 20.17 -17.78 14.43
C LEU A 330 20.36 -17.78 15.96
N GLN A 331 19.88 -18.83 16.63
CA GLN A 331 19.99 -18.98 18.09
C GLN A 331 21.46 -19.01 18.54
N ASN A 332 22.30 -19.75 17.83
CA ASN A 332 23.73 -19.89 18.13
C ASN A 332 24.49 -18.59 17.91
N ALA A 333 24.06 -17.75 16.97
CA ALA A 333 24.60 -16.41 16.73
C ALA A 333 24.11 -15.35 17.75
N GLY A 334 23.32 -15.74 18.75
CA GLY A 334 22.79 -14.81 19.76
C GLY A 334 21.54 -14.06 19.32
N ILE A 335 20.92 -14.43 18.20
CA ILE A 335 19.64 -13.86 17.74
C ILE A 335 18.52 -14.64 18.42
N SER A 336 17.71 -13.95 19.23
CA SER A 336 16.58 -14.60 19.91
C SER A 336 15.47 -14.91 18.91
N VAL A 337 15.06 -16.17 18.79
CA VAL A 337 13.94 -16.59 17.94
C VAL A 337 12.83 -17.17 18.81
N ALA A 338 11.67 -16.53 18.80
CA ALA A 338 10.50 -16.92 19.59
C ALA A 338 9.23 -16.98 18.74
N VAL A 339 8.17 -17.55 19.29
CA VAL A 339 6.84 -17.59 18.67
C VAL A 339 5.98 -16.48 19.26
N MET A 340 5.27 -15.74 18.41
CA MET A 340 4.33 -14.70 18.86
C MET A 340 3.22 -15.30 19.74
N THR A 341 3.04 -14.76 20.93
CA THR A 341 1.91 -15.01 21.85
C THR A 341 0.91 -13.86 21.76
N HIS A 342 -0.12 -13.84 22.61
CA HIS A 342 -1.05 -12.70 22.67
C HIS A 342 -0.30 -11.37 22.80
N THR A 343 0.71 -11.29 23.68
CA THR A 343 1.49 -10.09 23.94
C THR A 343 2.16 -9.55 22.67
N GLU A 344 2.84 -10.40 21.90
CA GLU A 344 3.53 -9.94 20.69
C GLU A 344 2.55 -9.62 19.55
N PHE A 345 1.39 -10.29 19.48
CA PHE A 345 0.35 -9.93 18.51
C PHE A 345 -0.28 -8.58 18.86
N GLU A 346 -0.50 -8.31 20.14
CA GLU A 346 -1.04 -7.05 20.64
C GLU A 346 -0.05 -5.89 20.42
N ASP A 347 1.23 -6.06 20.79
CA ASP A 347 2.25 -5.03 20.51
C ASP A 347 2.38 -4.78 19.00
N CYS A 348 2.41 -5.83 18.18
CA CYS A 348 2.49 -5.66 16.74
C CYS A 348 1.23 -4.95 16.17
N TRP A 349 0.05 -5.22 16.73
CA TRP A 349 -1.19 -4.54 16.37
C TRP A 349 -1.17 -3.05 16.71
N GLU A 350 -0.74 -2.69 17.92
CA GLU A 350 -0.69 -1.30 18.37
C GLU A 350 0.30 -0.46 17.56
N GLN A 351 1.43 -1.07 17.20
CA GLN A 351 2.57 -0.36 16.64
C GLN A 351 2.52 -0.28 15.11
N PHE A 352 1.87 -1.24 14.46
CA PHE A 352 1.93 -1.40 13.00
C PHE A 352 0.59 -1.52 12.32
N VAL A 353 -0.55 -1.38 13.00
CA VAL A 353 -1.88 -1.46 12.35
C VAL A 353 -2.59 -0.12 12.47
N ASP A 354 -3.25 0.32 11.39
CA ASP A 354 -4.25 1.39 11.44
C ASP A 354 -5.50 0.84 12.15
N ASN A 355 -5.41 0.79 13.47
CA ASN A 355 -6.41 0.21 14.35
C ASN A 355 -7.49 1.21 14.77
N GLN A 356 -7.34 2.50 14.42
CA GLN A 356 -8.29 3.56 14.79
C GLN A 356 -8.63 3.55 16.29
N SER A 357 -7.62 3.30 17.13
CA SER A 357 -7.74 3.14 18.59
C SER A 357 -8.59 1.96 19.05
N ARG A 358 -8.88 0.99 18.17
CA ARG A 358 -9.52 -0.27 18.55
C ARG A 358 -8.49 -1.24 19.13
N PRO A 359 -8.80 -1.91 20.25
CA PRO A 359 -7.90 -2.90 20.85
C PRO A 359 -7.73 -4.11 19.94
N PHE A 360 -6.62 -4.82 20.09
CA PHE A 360 -6.41 -6.08 19.41
C PHE A 360 -7.52 -7.07 19.77
N GLN A 361 -8.06 -7.76 18.77
CA GLN A 361 -9.06 -8.81 18.96
C GLN A 361 -8.46 -10.14 18.50
N PRO A 362 -8.15 -11.06 19.44
CA PRO A 362 -7.55 -12.34 19.11
C PRO A 362 -8.56 -13.19 18.33
N TRP A 363 -8.05 -14.01 17.40
CA TRP A 363 -8.87 -15.00 16.71
C TRP A 363 -9.02 -16.27 17.55
N ASP A 364 -10.02 -17.09 17.20
CA ASP A 364 -10.29 -18.36 17.86
C ASP A 364 -9.02 -19.21 17.99
N LYS A 365 -8.77 -19.69 19.21
CA LYS A 365 -7.66 -20.60 19.57
C LYS A 365 -6.25 -20.02 19.36
N LEU A 366 -6.08 -18.70 19.29
CA LEU A 366 -4.78 -18.04 19.16
C LEU A 366 -3.73 -18.63 20.13
N GLU A 367 -4.06 -18.70 21.43
CA GLU A 367 -3.17 -19.21 22.47
C GLU A 367 -2.79 -20.69 22.27
N GLN A 368 -3.76 -21.52 21.90
CA GLN A 368 -3.52 -22.95 21.65
C GLN A 368 -2.57 -23.14 20.46
N TYR A 369 -2.74 -22.34 19.40
CA TYR A 369 -1.85 -22.36 18.25
C TYR A 369 -0.45 -21.87 18.62
N SER A 370 -0.31 -20.74 19.31
CA SER A 370 0.99 -20.23 19.76
C SER A 370 1.72 -21.22 20.67
N ALA A 371 1.02 -21.87 21.61
CA ALA A 371 1.59 -22.91 22.46
C ALA A 371 2.06 -24.15 21.67
N SER A 372 1.29 -24.59 20.67
CA SER A 372 1.68 -25.71 19.80
C SER A 372 2.93 -25.39 18.97
N ILE A 373 2.96 -24.22 18.34
CA ILE A 373 4.07 -23.76 17.51
C ILE A 373 5.33 -23.56 18.38
N ARG A 374 5.19 -22.97 19.58
CA ARG A 374 6.28 -22.80 20.55
C ARG A 374 6.91 -24.12 20.98
N ARG A 375 6.10 -25.13 21.33
CA ARG A 375 6.61 -26.49 21.62
C ARG A 375 7.33 -27.13 20.43
N ARG A 376 6.93 -26.79 19.19
CA ARG A 376 7.65 -27.25 18.00
C ARG A 376 8.98 -26.51 17.83
N LEU A 377 9.00 -25.19 18.01
CA LEU A 377 10.21 -24.38 17.93
C LEU A 377 11.24 -24.83 18.97
N GLN A 378 10.84 -25.00 20.23
CA GLN A 378 11.73 -25.50 21.30
C GLN A 378 12.40 -26.82 20.92
N ARG A 379 11.64 -27.79 20.41
CA ARG A 379 12.19 -29.08 19.92
C ARG A 379 13.17 -28.93 18.76
N ILE A 380 13.03 -27.89 17.93
CA ILE A 380 13.97 -27.60 16.85
C ILE A 380 15.27 -27.01 17.44
N LEU A 381 15.14 -26.04 18.35
CA LEU A 381 16.27 -25.33 18.92
C LEU A 381 17.12 -26.20 19.86
N THR A 382 16.52 -27.19 20.53
CA THR A 382 17.25 -28.11 21.43
C THR A 382 17.68 -29.42 20.77
N ALA A 383 17.35 -29.64 19.49
CA ALA A 383 17.76 -30.86 18.82
C ALA A 383 19.28 -30.84 18.52
N PRO A 384 20.00 -31.95 18.70
CA PRO A 384 21.38 -32.05 18.25
C PRO A 384 21.47 -31.88 16.72
N ILE A 385 22.54 -31.23 16.25
CA ILE A 385 22.78 -30.84 14.85
C ILE A 385 23.15 -32.05 13.97
#